data_AF-A0A3D4R055-F1
#
_entry.id   AF-A0A3D4R055-F1
#
_cell.length_a   1.000
_cell.length_b   1.000
_cell.length_c   1.000
_cell.angle_alpha   90.00
_cell.angle_beta   90.00
_cell.angle_gamma   90.00
#
_symmetry.space_group_name_H-M   'P 1'
#
loop_
_entity.id
_entity.type
_entity.pdbx_description
1 polymer ?
#
loop_
_entity_poly.entity_id
_entity_poly.type
_entity_poly.pdbx_seq_one_letter_code
_entity_poly.pdbx_strand_id
1 'polypeptide(L)'
;MKRRILALLLVVCMLTLFACTPEEPTVSDPTKKPDPKDKTTESLAEDKWSLPYQGEEVHIRIAGEMRPSIEPDSLFGKYYQEQLGNLYTDIEQPGEDSSVLMRTYLASGDMPDILMYRDVNEFKNYYNDGGRTKNLYDYKEYMPEYFERREMYPHLSWYDVDDETFYLFGTTWNDTPSEVWFQNQDLVDKYNLEIPTNYEEMKANMKIVCDAEPDVSGILLIPWGFNYQFTHYGRLHGVYVTSWSASAIVWDYDNDKWVYTLYDHPEAYKQTAINMAEAYENGWIHKDFITMDGDTYNNLSYNGNWLYTFIYCNVTNQLMESNYTIPLTYIDPPAAEGVTPSIKVDFTSDNWNYHFMIAKDTKYPELCAGVLELVTSKEFTEVYYWGWEGETFEWNDDGTRSYKEEFLNMTPEENLEKVGIVGSAIGGWFHNFTSQFAVQDAMTQSYAPEIKKGLEIAADKVESGEYRVYYNRIGPDFEQQDNDEVTSILNSAATYVQEGMTDFVLGRKPLSEWDSFIDGIKDIGDIDRVLEIYNSYEPGPSRPTQFERKYIRP
;
A
#
# COMPACT_ATOMS: atom_id res chain seq x y z
N MET A 1 -7.06 23.36 61.41
CA MET A 1 -8.28 23.21 60.56
C MET A 1 -7.79 23.27 59.12
N LYS A 2 -7.41 22.20 58.41
CA LYS A 2 -7.99 20.86 58.22
C LYS A 2 -9.43 20.88 57.67
N ARG A 3 -9.52 20.41 56.42
CA ARG A 3 -10.60 19.68 55.75
C ARG A 3 -11.68 20.50 55.02
N ARG A 4 -12.03 19.94 53.84
CA ARG A 4 -13.12 20.26 52.89
C ARG A 4 -12.64 21.30 51.88
N ILE A 5 -12.27 20.93 50.64
CA ILE A 5 -13.09 20.24 49.62
C ILE A 5 -12.14 19.43 48.70
N LEU A 6 -12.15 18.10 48.83
CA LEU A 6 -11.62 17.16 47.83
C LEU A 6 -12.29 15.81 48.12
N ALA A 7 -13.54 15.66 47.70
CA ALA A 7 -14.33 14.44 47.89
C ALA A 7 -15.51 14.43 46.91
N LEU A 8 -15.23 14.22 45.63
CA LEU A 8 -16.20 13.86 44.60
C LEU A 8 -15.45 13.45 43.34
N LEU A 9 -14.85 12.25 43.34
CA LEU A 9 -14.49 11.45 42.14
C LEU A 9 -13.72 10.15 42.50
N LEU A 10 -14.04 9.51 43.62
CA LEU A 10 -13.33 8.27 44.01
C LEU A 10 -14.19 7.37 44.90
N VAL A 11 -15.42 7.02 44.46
CA VAL A 11 -16.19 5.89 45.01
C VAL A 11 -17.15 5.34 43.93
N VAL A 12 -16.64 4.55 42.99
CA VAL A 12 -17.38 3.41 42.41
C VAL A 12 -16.35 2.33 42.06
N CYS A 13 -15.72 1.76 43.08
CA CYS A 13 -14.99 0.51 42.99
C CYS A 13 -15.12 -0.20 44.33
N MET A 14 -15.60 -1.44 44.27
CA MET A 14 -15.63 -2.46 45.32
C MET A 14 -16.67 -2.30 46.44
N LEU A 15 -17.71 -3.13 46.34
CA LEU A 15 -18.08 -4.24 47.25
C LEU A 15 -19.51 -4.65 46.83
N THR A 16 -19.76 -5.89 46.44
CA THR A 16 -20.05 -6.94 47.44
C THR A 16 -19.75 -8.36 46.94
N LEU A 17 -19.19 -9.14 47.85
CA LEU A 17 -18.98 -10.58 47.80
C LEU A 17 -20.00 -11.30 48.71
N PHE A 18 -20.38 -12.51 48.27
CA PHE A 18 -20.91 -13.69 48.99
C PHE A 18 -22.36 -13.75 49.50
N ALA A 19 -23.15 -14.67 48.92
CA ALA A 19 -23.57 -15.94 49.57
C ALA A 19 -24.25 -16.93 48.57
N CYS A 20 -23.74 -18.18 48.51
CA CYS A 20 -24.33 -19.38 47.88
C CYS A 20 -25.60 -19.84 48.65
N THR A 21 -26.59 -20.62 48.18
CA THR A 21 -26.70 -21.87 47.35
C THR A 21 -28.22 -22.29 47.34
N PRO A 22 -28.70 -23.38 46.70
CA PRO A 22 -28.80 -23.66 45.24
C PRO A 22 -30.22 -24.14 44.80
N GLU A 23 -30.65 -23.87 43.58
CA GLU A 23 -31.61 -24.76 42.87
C GLU A 23 -31.44 -24.58 41.35
N GLU A 24 -31.37 -25.71 40.66
CA GLU A 24 -30.77 -25.94 39.34
C GLU A 24 -31.52 -25.30 38.16
N PRO A 25 -30.76 -24.94 37.10
CA PRO A 25 -31.15 -25.30 35.74
C PRO A 25 -30.12 -26.26 35.13
N THR A 26 -30.65 -27.31 34.53
CA THR A 26 -29.98 -28.41 33.84
C THR A 26 -28.87 -27.96 32.88
N VAL A 27 -27.65 -28.34 33.22
CA VAL A 27 -26.49 -28.36 32.32
C VAL A 27 -26.56 -29.63 31.48
N SER A 28 -26.65 -29.50 30.15
CA SER A 28 -26.24 -30.58 29.25
C SER A 28 -24.73 -30.46 29.02
N ASP A 29 -24.04 -31.43 29.60
CA ASP A 29 -22.61 -31.75 29.58
C ASP A 29 -21.90 -31.62 28.20
N PRO A 30 -20.82 -30.83 28.05
CA PRO A 30 -20.00 -30.78 26.83
C PRO A 30 -18.84 -31.79 26.84
N THR A 31 -18.92 -32.91 27.58
CA THR A 31 -17.90 -33.99 27.56
C THR A 31 -18.29 -35.25 26.79
N LYS A 32 -18.95 -35.09 25.62
CA LYS A 32 -18.96 -36.14 24.59
C LYS A 32 -18.12 -35.72 23.39
N LYS A 33 -16.92 -36.31 23.29
CA LYS A 33 -16.21 -36.43 22.02
C LYS A 33 -17.17 -37.05 20.99
N PRO A 34 -17.26 -36.51 19.76
CA PRO A 34 -17.83 -37.25 18.65
C PRO A 34 -16.99 -38.53 18.44
N ASP A 35 -17.67 -39.66 18.30
CA ASP A 35 -17.08 -40.95 17.96
C ASP A 35 -16.38 -40.82 16.58
N PRO A 36 -15.09 -41.19 16.43
CA PRO A 36 -14.37 -41.03 15.18
C PRO A 36 -14.72 -42.18 14.22
N LYS A 37 -15.92 -42.13 13.64
CA LYS A 37 -16.30 -42.96 12.49
C LYS A 37 -17.27 -42.22 11.58
N ASP A 38 -16.70 -41.30 10.81
CA ASP A 38 -16.80 -41.27 9.34
C ASP A 38 -15.97 -40.08 8.87
N LYS A 39 -14.65 -40.29 8.81
CA LYS A 39 -13.78 -39.52 7.93
C LYS A 39 -13.81 -40.19 6.56
N THR A 40 -14.93 -40.05 5.86
CA THR A 40 -14.91 -40.11 4.40
C THR A 40 -14.50 -38.73 3.94
N THR A 41 -13.23 -38.62 3.54
CA THR A 41 -12.77 -37.58 2.63
C THR A 41 -13.56 -37.80 1.34
N GLU A 42 -14.72 -37.16 1.20
CA GLU A 42 -15.29 -36.94 -0.13
C GLU A 42 -14.39 -35.87 -0.76
N SER A 43 -13.32 -36.30 -1.42
CA SER A 43 -12.79 -35.50 -2.51
C SER A 43 -13.93 -35.43 -3.53
N LEU A 44 -14.19 -34.24 -4.05
CA LEU A 44 -14.97 -34.16 -5.28
C LEU A 44 -14.29 -35.13 -6.27
N ALA A 45 -15.06 -36.04 -6.88
CA ALA A 45 -14.50 -36.96 -7.86
C ALA A 45 -13.72 -36.15 -8.91
N GLU A 46 -12.58 -36.67 -9.36
CA GLU A 46 -11.62 -36.02 -10.29
C GLU A 46 -12.28 -35.36 -11.51
N ASP A 47 -13.51 -35.76 -11.88
CA ASP A 47 -14.25 -35.31 -13.06
C ASP A 47 -15.27 -34.15 -12.82
N LYS A 48 -15.30 -33.49 -11.65
CA LYS A 48 -16.39 -32.53 -11.30
C LYS A 48 -15.98 -31.11 -10.90
N TRP A 49 -14.77 -30.69 -11.24
CA TRP A 49 -14.39 -29.30 -11.04
C TRP A 49 -14.49 -28.53 -12.36
N SER A 50 -15.29 -27.47 -12.36
CA SER A 50 -15.26 -26.41 -13.36
C SER A 50 -16.13 -25.28 -12.82
N LEU A 51 -15.68 -24.05 -12.96
CA LEU A 51 -16.60 -22.92 -12.87
C LEU A 51 -17.28 -22.72 -14.24
N PRO A 52 -18.59 -22.50 -14.31
CA PRO A 52 -19.56 -22.47 -13.20
C PRO A 52 -19.84 -23.85 -12.59
N TYR A 53 -19.80 -23.95 -11.26
CA TYR A 53 -19.96 -25.20 -10.53
C TYR A 53 -21.39 -25.73 -10.59
N GLN A 54 -21.58 -26.98 -11.03
CA GLN A 54 -22.90 -27.60 -11.22
C GLN A 54 -23.24 -28.65 -10.15
N GLY A 55 -22.42 -28.76 -9.09
CA GLY A 55 -22.62 -29.73 -8.01
C GLY A 55 -23.69 -29.31 -7.02
N GLU A 56 -23.68 -29.91 -5.83
CA GLU A 56 -24.53 -29.45 -4.72
C GLU A 56 -24.09 -28.05 -4.26
N GLU A 57 -24.98 -27.33 -3.60
CA GLU A 57 -24.70 -26.01 -3.05
C GLU A 57 -23.47 -26.04 -2.12
N VAL A 58 -22.48 -25.19 -2.40
CA VAL A 58 -21.25 -25.08 -1.60
C VAL A 58 -21.03 -23.62 -1.23
N HIS A 59 -20.66 -23.38 0.03
CA HIS A 59 -20.25 -22.08 0.53
C HIS A 59 -18.74 -22.08 0.81
N ILE A 60 -18.03 -21.10 0.25
CA ILE A 60 -16.60 -20.86 0.47
C ILE A 60 -16.48 -19.62 1.34
N ARG A 61 -15.91 -19.77 2.54
CA ARG A 61 -15.64 -18.63 3.42
C ARG A 61 -14.40 -17.89 2.94
N ILE A 62 -14.50 -16.58 2.78
CA ILE A 62 -13.37 -15.73 2.39
C ILE A 62 -13.23 -14.60 3.40
N ALA A 63 -12.02 -14.32 3.88
CA ALA A 63 -11.78 -13.12 4.68
C ALA A 63 -10.61 -12.29 4.13
N GLY A 64 -10.71 -10.97 4.26
CA GLY A 64 -9.69 -10.03 3.81
C GLY A 64 -9.95 -8.61 4.28
N GLU A 65 -8.96 -7.73 4.17
CA GLU A 65 -8.97 -6.36 4.72
C GLU A 65 -9.97 -5.38 4.08
N MET A 66 -10.71 -5.76 3.03
CA MET A 66 -11.64 -4.88 2.33
C MET A 66 -13.10 -5.17 2.64
N ARG A 67 -13.95 -4.14 2.52
CA ARG A 67 -15.40 -4.29 2.68
C ARG A 67 -15.98 -5.07 1.50
N PRO A 68 -16.71 -6.17 1.70
CA PRO A 68 -17.57 -6.73 0.67
C PRO A 68 -18.56 -5.68 0.20
N SER A 69 -18.69 -5.60 -1.12
CA SER A 69 -19.64 -4.73 -1.83
C SER A 69 -20.11 -5.44 -3.09
N ILE A 70 -20.60 -6.67 -2.93
CA ILE A 70 -21.33 -7.37 -3.98
C ILE A 70 -22.81 -7.26 -3.65
N GLU A 71 -23.54 -6.50 -4.46
CA GLU A 71 -25.00 -6.47 -4.42
C GLU A 71 -25.52 -7.57 -5.36
N PRO A 72 -26.14 -8.66 -4.85
CA PRO A 72 -26.53 -9.81 -5.68
C PRO A 72 -27.45 -9.45 -6.85
N ASP A 73 -28.28 -8.41 -6.70
CA ASP A 73 -29.22 -7.98 -7.73
C ASP A 73 -28.63 -7.02 -8.76
N SER A 74 -27.41 -6.52 -8.55
CA SER A 74 -26.69 -5.69 -9.53
C SER A 74 -26.28 -6.49 -10.77
N LEU A 75 -25.89 -5.81 -11.85
CA LEU A 75 -25.35 -6.47 -13.05
C LEU A 75 -24.14 -7.35 -12.71
N PHE A 76 -23.22 -6.84 -11.90
CA PHE A 76 -22.01 -7.55 -11.50
C PHE A 76 -22.29 -8.71 -10.54
N GLY A 77 -23.19 -8.54 -9.58
CA GLY A 77 -23.59 -9.62 -8.67
C GLY A 77 -24.18 -10.81 -9.43
N LYS A 78 -25.03 -10.56 -10.42
CA LYS A 78 -25.59 -11.60 -11.30
C LYS A 78 -24.51 -12.26 -12.14
N TYR A 79 -23.65 -11.48 -12.80
CA TYR A 79 -22.52 -12.01 -13.56
C TYR A 79 -21.62 -12.89 -12.68
N TYR A 80 -21.27 -12.42 -11.48
CA TYR A 80 -20.42 -13.17 -10.56
C TYR A 80 -21.05 -14.49 -10.14
N GLN A 81 -22.33 -14.49 -9.75
CA GLN A 81 -23.04 -15.72 -9.41
C GLN A 81 -23.18 -16.67 -10.61
N GLU A 82 -23.37 -16.14 -11.83
CA GLU A 82 -23.37 -16.95 -13.05
C GLU A 82 -22.01 -17.62 -13.31
N GLN A 83 -20.89 -16.92 -13.05
CA GLN A 83 -19.55 -17.51 -13.13
C GLN A 83 -19.32 -18.57 -12.05
N LEU A 84 -19.92 -18.41 -10.87
CA LEU A 84 -19.76 -19.35 -9.76
C LEU A 84 -20.64 -20.61 -9.88
N GLY A 85 -21.86 -20.49 -10.43
CA GLY A 85 -22.84 -21.59 -10.47
C GLY A 85 -23.48 -21.82 -9.09
N ASN A 86 -23.48 -23.07 -8.61
CA ASN A 86 -23.98 -23.47 -7.28
C ASN A 86 -22.94 -23.23 -6.16
N LEU A 87 -21.93 -22.41 -6.43
CA LEU A 87 -20.94 -21.97 -5.46
C LEU A 87 -21.32 -20.58 -4.94
N TYR A 88 -21.18 -20.37 -3.63
CA TYR A 88 -21.43 -19.09 -2.97
C TYR A 88 -20.20 -18.67 -2.18
N THR A 89 -19.86 -17.39 -2.21
CA THR A 89 -18.74 -16.84 -1.45
C THR A 89 -19.23 -16.06 -0.24
N ASP A 90 -19.00 -16.62 0.95
CA ASP A 90 -19.32 -16.00 2.22
C ASP A 90 -18.17 -15.09 2.65
N ILE A 91 -18.25 -13.82 2.26
CA ILE A 91 -17.19 -12.85 2.53
C ILE A 91 -17.34 -12.27 3.93
N GLU A 92 -16.36 -12.53 4.78
CA GLU A 92 -16.25 -11.96 6.10
C GLU A 92 -15.72 -10.53 6.02
N GLN A 93 -16.55 -9.58 6.43
CA GLN A 93 -16.18 -8.17 6.53
C GLN A 93 -15.48 -7.94 7.88
N PRO A 94 -14.16 -7.74 7.92
CA PRO A 94 -13.49 -7.43 9.17
C PRO A 94 -13.97 -6.07 9.71
N GLY A 95 -13.97 -5.94 11.04
CA GLY A 95 -14.14 -4.65 11.70
C GLY A 95 -12.93 -3.73 11.50
N GLU A 96 -12.82 -2.68 12.31
CA GLU A 96 -11.73 -1.69 12.21
C GLU A 96 -10.32 -2.30 12.36
N ASP A 97 -10.18 -3.48 12.99
CA ASP A 97 -8.91 -4.18 13.23
C ASP A 97 -8.71 -5.42 12.31
N SER A 98 -8.86 -5.26 11.00
CA SER A 98 -8.74 -6.36 10.03
C SER A 98 -7.41 -7.12 10.12
N SER A 99 -6.28 -6.42 10.27
CA SER A 99 -4.96 -7.05 10.36
C SER A 99 -4.79 -7.89 11.64
N VAL A 100 -5.44 -7.52 12.76
CA VAL A 100 -5.44 -8.32 14.00
C VAL A 100 -6.24 -9.61 13.80
N LEU A 101 -7.38 -9.52 13.11
CA LEU A 101 -8.20 -10.69 12.78
C LEU A 101 -7.43 -11.66 11.88
N MET A 102 -6.77 -11.17 10.83
CA MET A 102 -5.99 -12.03 9.92
C MET A 102 -4.83 -12.74 10.65
N ARG A 103 -4.10 -12.01 11.51
CA ARG A 103 -3.06 -12.61 12.37
C ARG A 103 -3.62 -13.66 13.34
N THR A 104 -4.83 -13.45 13.84
CA THR A 104 -5.50 -14.42 14.72
C THR A 104 -5.84 -15.70 13.98
N TYR A 105 -6.36 -15.59 12.76
CA TYR A 105 -6.61 -16.74 11.87
C TYR A 105 -5.33 -17.53 11.57
N LEU A 106 -4.26 -16.81 11.22
CA LEU A 106 -2.95 -17.42 11.00
C LEU A 106 -2.42 -18.10 12.26
N ALA A 107 -2.44 -17.42 13.41
CA ALA A 107 -1.92 -17.98 14.66
C ALA A 107 -2.69 -19.24 15.12
N SER A 108 -4.02 -19.25 14.98
CA SER A 108 -4.88 -20.35 15.43
C SER A 108 -4.97 -21.52 14.43
N GLY A 109 -4.81 -21.25 13.14
CA GLY A 109 -5.08 -22.19 12.05
C GLY A 109 -6.57 -22.36 11.71
N ASP A 110 -7.48 -21.74 12.46
CA ASP A 110 -8.94 -21.77 12.22
C ASP A 110 -9.34 -20.76 11.13
N MET A 111 -8.71 -20.89 9.96
CA MET A 111 -8.82 -19.93 8.87
C MET A 111 -10.13 -20.12 8.07
N PRO A 112 -10.69 -19.06 7.47
CA PRO A 112 -11.63 -19.20 6.36
C PRO A 112 -11.02 -20.01 5.21
N ASP A 113 -11.84 -20.55 4.31
CA ASP A 113 -11.37 -21.36 3.18
C ASP A 113 -10.33 -20.61 2.33
N ILE A 114 -10.56 -19.31 2.10
CA ILE A 114 -9.60 -18.39 1.47
C ILE A 114 -9.30 -17.22 2.42
N LEU A 115 -8.02 -16.92 2.64
CA LEU A 115 -7.58 -15.78 3.45
C LEU A 115 -6.73 -14.82 2.61
N MET A 116 -7.07 -13.53 2.60
CA MET A 116 -6.20 -12.45 2.13
C MET A 116 -5.33 -11.94 3.27
N TYR A 117 -4.02 -11.85 3.06
CA TYR A 117 -3.09 -11.31 4.03
C TYR A 117 -2.12 -10.32 3.36
N ARG A 118 -1.69 -9.30 4.11
CA ARG A 118 -0.95 -8.16 3.54
C ARG A 118 0.57 -8.32 3.63
N ASP A 119 1.07 -9.02 4.64
CA ASP A 119 2.49 -9.03 4.98
C ASP A 119 3.15 -10.38 4.65
N VAL A 120 3.72 -10.48 3.46
CA VAL A 120 4.37 -11.72 3.00
C VAL A 120 5.57 -12.09 3.88
N ASN A 121 6.34 -11.11 4.34
CA ASN A 121 7.53 -11.39 5.16
C ASN A 121 7.12 -11.90 6.53
N GLU A 122 6.10 -11.30 7.15
CA GLU A 122 5.52 -11.83 8.40
C GLU A 122 4.97 -13.25 8.20
N PHE A 123 4.27 -13.51 7.09
CA PHE A 123 3.82 -14.86 6.78
C PHE A 123 4.97 -15.86 6.65
N LYS A 124 5.97 -15.52 5.84
CA LYS A 124 7.15 -16.35 5.61
C LYS A 124 7.89 -16.66 6.91
N ASN A 125 8.09 -15.66 7.76
CA ASN A 125 8.88 -15.81 8.97
C ASN A 125 8.15 -16.54 10.10
N TYR A 126 6.83 -16.40 10.21
CA TYR A 126 6.09 -16.89 11.38
C TYR A 126 5.02 -17.96 11.09
N TYR A 127 4.52 -18.06 9.86
CA TYR A 127 3.35 -18.88 9.54
C TYR A 127 3.59 -19.90 8.41
N ASN A 128 4.67 -19.76 7.64
CA ASN A 128 4.99 -20.60 6.48
C ASN A 128 5.62 -21.96 6.85
N ASP A 129 4.96 -22.73 7.71
CA ASP A 129 5.38 -24.06 8.16
C ASP A 129 4.69 -25.23 7.42
N GLY A 130 3.89 -24.91 6.39
CA GLY A 130 3.07 -25.88 5.64
C GLY A 130 1.90 -26.49 6.44
N GLY A 131 1.74 -26.10 7.71
CA GLY A 131 0.71 -26.58 8.62
C GLY A 131 -0.61 -25.81 8.52
N ARG A 132 -0.57 -24.57 8.02
CA ARG A 132 -1.74 -23.68 7.94
C ARG A 132 -2.39 -23.63 6.57
N THR A 133 -1.61 -23.80 5.52
CA THR A 133 -2.06 -23.60 4.14
C THR A 133 -1.87 -24.86 3.28
N LYS A 134 -2.68 -24.98 2.24
CA LYS A 134 -2.44 -25.95 1.16
C LYS A 134 -1.24 -25.50 0.32
N ASN A 135 -0.48 -26.47 -0.19
CA ASN A 135 0.44 -26.21 -1.30
C ASN A 135 -0.41 -25.94 -2.54
N LEU A 136 -0.33 -24.75 -3.10
CA LEU A 136 -1.12 -24.34 -4.25
C LEU A 136 -0.63 -24.98 -5.56
N TYR A 137 0.61 -25.49 -5.58
CA TYR A 137 1.15 -26.22 -6.73
C TYR A 137 0.37 -27.51 -7.02
N ASP A 138 -0.13 -28.17 -5.96
CA ASP A 138 -0.97 -29.37 -6.06
C ASP A 138 -2.28 -29.09 -6.83
N TYR A 139 -2.67 -27.82 -6.95
CA TYR A 139 -3.90 -27.36 -7.60
C TYR A 139 -3.64 -26.55 -8.87
N LYS A 140 -2.45 -26.65 -9.47
CA LYS A 140 -2.08 -25.84 -10.65
C LYS A 140 -2.99 -26.03 -11.87
N GLU A 141 -3.56 -27.22 -12.05
CA GLU A 141 -4.48 -27.48 -13.16
C GLU A 141 -5.77 -26.66 -13.06
N TYR A 142 -6.12 -26.21 -11.85
CA TYR A 142 -7.27 -25.38 -11.53
C TYR A 142 -7.02 -23.88 -11.72
N MET A 143 -5.76 -23.49 -11.97
CA MET A 143 -5.32 -22.09 -12.06
C MET A 143 -4.45 -21.83 -13.32
N PRO A 144 -4.87 -22.24 -14.53
CA PRO A 144 -4.03 -22.18 -15.72
C PRO A 144 -3.55 -20.77 -16.09
N GLU A 145 -4.43 -19.75 -16.05
CA GLU A 145 -4.08 -18.37 -16.37
C GLU A 145 -3.12 -17.79 -15.32
N TYR A 146 -3.30 -18.13 -14.04
CA TYR A 146 -2.32 -17.77 -13.01
C TYR A 146 -0.93 -18.34 -13.30
N PHE A 147 -0.82 -19.61 -13.71
CA PHE A 147 0.48 -20.21 -14.03
C PHE A 147 1.11 -19.63 -15.29
N GLU A 148 0.32 -19.35 -16.34
CA GLU A 148 0.81 -18.60 -17.51
C GLU A 148 1.33 -17.21 -17.11
N ARG A 149 0.65 -16.55 -16.17
CA ARG A 149 1.04 -15.25 -15.64
C ARG A 149 2.32 -15.31 -14.81
N ARG A 150 2.55 -16.37 -14.03
CA ARG A 150 3.83 -16.59 -13.31
C ARG A 150 5.02 -16.68 -14.26
N GLU A 151 4.85 -17.29 -15.43
CA GLU A 151 5.89 -17.32 -16.46
C GLU A 151 6.18 -15.92 -17.01
N MET A 152 5.14 -15.11 -17.20
CA MET A 152 5.28 -13.73 -17.68
C MET A 152 5.85 -12.78 -16.61
N TYR A 153 5.56 -13.05 -15.35
CA TYR A 153 5.89 -12.20 -14.21
C TYR A 153 6.64 -13.00 -13.13
N PRO A 154 7.97 -13.17 -13.27
CA PRO A 154 8.76 -14.01 -12.36
C PRO A 154 8.70 -13.58 -10.88
N HIS A 155 8.32 -12.33 -10.60
CA HIS A 155 8.13 -11.86 -9.23
C HIS A 155 7.02 -12.59 -8.48
N LEU A 156 6.07 -13.20 -9.20
CA LEU A 156 5.05 -14.06 -8.60
C LEU A 156 5.62 -15.38 -8.04
N SER A 157 6.91 -15.62 -8.20
CA SER A 157 7.60 -16.82 -7.70
C SER A 157 8.70 -16.49 -6.69
N TRP A 158 8.89 -15.21 -6.33
CA TRP A 158 9.95 -14.79 -5.40
C TRP A 158 9.79 -15.32 -3.97
N TYR A 159 8.59 -15.75 -3.59
CA TYR A 159 8.28 -16.26 -2.25
C TYR A 159 7.91 -17.74 -2.26
N ASP A 160 8.09 -18.42 -3.38
CA ASP A 160 7.97 -19.86 -3.45
C ASP A 160 9.01 -20.51 -2.51
N VAL A 161 8.65 -21.65 -1.95
CA VAL A 161 9.61 -22.45 -1.17
C VAL A 161 10.54 -23.19 -2.11
N ASP A 162 9.99 -23.75 -3.19
CA ASP A 162 10.69 -24.40 -4.29
C ASP A 162 9.79 -24.48 -5.53
N ASP A 163 10.31 -25.06 -6.62
CA ASP A 163 9.62 -25.18 -7.92
C ASP A 163 8.27 -25.93 -7.85
N GLU A 164 8.03 -26.74 -6.82
CA GLU A 164 6.81 -27.54 -6.63
C GLU A 164 6.06 -27.19 -5.34
N THR A 165 6.47 -26.13 -4.63
CA THR A 165 5.91 -25.75 -3.32
C THR A 165 5.75 -24.25 -3.19
N PHE A 166 4.48 -23.79 -3.15
CA PHE A 166 4.15 -22.42 -2.79
C PHE A 166 2.81 -22.32 -2.07
N TYR A 167 2.72 -21.35 -1.16
CA TYR A 167 1.61 -21.22 -0.22
C TYR A 167 0.81 -19.94 -0.38
N LEU A 168 1.34 -19.01 -1.17
CA LEU A 168 0.79 -17.70 -1.36
C LEU A 168 0.37 -17.56 -2.82
N PHE A 169 -0.81 -17.00 -3.07
CA PHE A 169 -1.29 -16.62 -4.37
C PHE A 169 -1.20 -15.09 -4.50
N GLY A 170 -0.40 -14.60 -5.45
CA GLY A 170 -0.17 -13.17 -5.64
C GLY A 170 -0.90 -12.64 -6.87
N THR A 171 -1.37 -11.40 -6.79
CA THR A 171 -1.89 -10.68 -7.96
C THR A 171 -0.76 -9.92 -8.65
N THR A 172 -0.92 -9.68 -9.95
CA THR A 172 -0.01 -8.83 -10.72
C THR A 172 -0.55 -7.42 -10.79
N TRP A 173 0.25 -6.49 -10.32
CA TRP A 173 -0.02 -5.07 -10.39
C TRP A 173 1.00 -4.38 -11.30
N ASN A 174 0.70 -3.16 -11.72
CA ASN A 174 1.55 -2.41 -12.64
C ASN A 174 2.39 -1.37 -11.93
N ASP A 175 3.63 -1.21 -12.40
CA ASP A 175 4.47 -0.13 -11.91
C ASP A 175 3.97 1.21 -12.43
N THR A 176 3.81 2.19 -11.55
CA THR A 176 3.40 3.54 -11.95
C THR A 176 4.24 4.59 -11.21
N PRO A 177 4.71 5.65 -11.90
CA PRO A 177 4.93 6.92 -11.23
C PRO A 177 3.72 7.21 -10.35
N SER A 178 3.93 7.35 -9.05
CA SER A 178 2.81 7.43 -8.11
C SER A 178 2.64 8.83 -7.56
N GLU A 179 3.74 9.58 -7.39
CA GLU A 179 3.69 10.92 -6.82
C GLU A 179 4.59 11.84 -7.64
N VAL A 180 3.94 12.71 -8.42
CA VAL A 180 4.57 13.63 -9.37
C VAL A 180 4.32 15.08 -8.94
N TRP A 181 5.26 15.97 -9.29
CA TRP A 181 5.26 17.35 -8.82
C TRP A 181 4.37 18.27 -9.66
N PHE A 182 3.64 19.13 -8.97
CA PHE A 182 2.80 20.16 -9.55
C PHE A 182 3.06 21.51 -8.89
N GLN A 183 2.78 22.56 -9.65
CA GLN A 183 2.64 23.91 -9.16
C GLN A 183 1.20 24.41 -9.28
N ASN A 184 0.82 25.29 -8.37
CA ASN A 184 -0.42 26.04 -8.43
C ASN A 184 -0.27 27.19 -9.44
N GLN A 185 -0.91 27.06 -10.60
CA GLN A 185 -0.70 28.00 -11.70
C GLN A 185 -1.28 29.39 -11.40
N ASP A 186 -2.34 29.50 -10.60
CA ASP A 186 -2.93 30.80 -10.23
C ASP A 186 -1.92 31.67 -9.45
N LEU A 187 -1.15 31.05 -8.55
CA LEU A 187 -0.10 31.75 -7.80
C LEU A 187 1.09 32.10 -8.69
N VAL A 188 1.49 31.20 -9.58
CA VAL A 188 2.56 31.45 -10.56
C VAL A 188 2.24 32.65 -11.44
N ASP A 189 1.01 32.72 -11.96
CA ASP A 189 0.57 33.83 -12.82
C ASP A 189 0.42 35.14 -12.02
N LYS A 190 -0.16 35.06 -10.82
CA LYS A 190 -0.37 36.23 -9.94
C LYS A 190 0.94 36.94 -9.57
N TYR A 191 1.99 36.17 -9.32
CA TYR A 191 3.30 36.69 -8.93
C TYR A 191 4.31 36.74 -10.09
N ASN A 192 3.90 36.36 -11.30
CA ASN A 192 4.72 36.32 -12.51
C ASN A 192 6.04 35.54 -12.26
N LEU A 193 5.89 34.31 -11.74
CA LEU A 193 7.00 33.43 -11.40
C LEU A 193 7.46 32.64 -12.63
N GLU A 194 8.77 32.39 -12.72
CA GLU A 194 9.30 31.42 -13.68
C GLU A 194 9.18 30.01 -13.09
N ILE A 195 8.97 29.01 -13.95
CA ILE A 195 8.96 27.60 -13.52
C ILE A 195 10.37 27.26 -13.01
N PRO A 196 10.53 26.83 -11.75
CA PRO A 196 11.85 26.58 -11.18
C PRO A 196 12.48 25.35 -11.82
N THR A 197 13.75 25.46 -12.19
CA THR A 197 14.54 24.35 -12.74
C THR A 197 15.41 23.66 -11.69
N ASN A 198 15.53 24.27 -10.51
CA ASN A 198 16.31 23.77 -9.38
C ASN A 198 15.76 24.29 -8.05
N TYR A 199 16.25 23.73 -6.95
CA TYR A 199 15.76 24.03 -5.61
C TYR A 199 15.99 25.50 -5.18
N GLU A 200 17.06 26.17 -5.64
CA GLU A 200 17.30 27.58 -5.28
C GLU A 200 16.29 28.53 -5.94
N GLU A 201 15.94 28.29 -7.20
CA GLU A 201 14.86 28.99 -7.90
C GLU A 201 13.51 28.72 -7.24
N MET A 202 13.25 27.47 -6.85
CA MET A 202 12.05 27.09 -6.10
C MET A 202 11.95 27.86 -4.78
N LYS A 203 13.05 27.96 -4.01
CA LYS A 203 13.11 28.77 -2.78
C LYS A 203 12.82 30.25 -3.03
N ALA A 204 13.39 30.83 -4.09
CA ALA A 204 13.14 32.22 -4.44
C ALA A 204 11.65 32.47 -4.73
N ASN A 205 10.99 31.56 -5.45
CA ASN A 205 9.56 31.59 -5.70
C ASN A 205 8.74 31.42 -4.42
N MET A 206 9.06 30.43 -3.58
CA MET A 206 8.40 30.23 -2.29
C MET A 206 8.49 31.47 -1.41
N LYS A 207 9.67 32.12 -1.36
CA LYS A 207 9.86 33.36 -0.62
C LYS A 207 8.91 34.46 -1.09
N ILE A 208 8.81 34.69 -2.40
CA ILE A 208 7.93 35.72 -2.96
C ILE A 208 6.47 35.46 -2.55
N VAL A 209 6.01 34.23 -2.71
CA VAL A 209 4.62 33.86 -2.44
C VAL A 209 4.29 33.87 -0.97
N CYS A 210 5.10 33.21 -0.12
CA CYS A 210 4.81 33.08 1.31
C CYS A 210 4.96 34.42 2.06
N ASP A 211 5.86 35.31 1.62
CA ASP A 211 5.95 36.68 2.17
C ASP A 211 4.67 37.50 1.85
N ALA A 212 4.03 37.23 0.72
CA ALA A 212 2.84 37.93 0.26
C ALA A 212 1.51 37.29 0.71
N GLU A 213 1.49 35.97 0.91
CA GLU A 213 0.33 35.15 1.28
C GLU A 213 0.68 34.24 2.48
N PRO A 214 0.57 34.74 3.73
CA PRO A 214 1.01 34.01 4.91
C PRO A 214 0.28 32.69 5.19
N ASP A 215 -0.90 32.49 4.59
CA ASP A 215 -1.70 31.27 4.72
C ASP A 215 -1.38 30.24 3.60
N VAL A 216 -0.44 30.54 2.71
CA VAL A 216 0.01 29.64 1.63
C VAL A 216 1.31 28.96 2.05
N SER A 217 1.36 27.63 1.93
CA SER A 217 2.62 26.89 2.04
C SER A 217 3.38 26.95 0.72
N GLY A 218 4.69 27.21 0.77
CA GLY A 218 5.56 27.05 -0.39
C GLY A 218 5.55 25.61 -0.92
N ILE A 219 5.67 24.64 -0.02
CA ILE A 219 5.49 23.21 -0.31
C ILE A 219 4.44 22.64 0.65
N LEU A 220 3.37 22.05 0.10
CA LEU A 220 2.43 21.25 0.89
C LEU A 220 2.91 19.80 0.93
N LEU A 221 2.95 19.21 2.12
CA LEU A 221 3.45 17.85 2.34
C LEU A 221 2.29 16.94 2.77
N ILE A 222 2.16 15.76 2.15
CA ILE A 222 1.14 14.77 2.52
C ILE A 222 1.35 14.34 4.00
N PRO A 223 0.29 14.30 4.83
CA PRO A 223 0.40 14.08 6.28
C PRO A 223 0.52 12.59 6.65
N TRP A 224 1.48 11.87 6.06
CA TRP A 224 1.76 10.46 6.37
C TRP A 224 2.90 10.27 7.37
N GLY A 225 3.14 11.29 8.19
CA GLY A 225 4.16 11.30 9.25
C GLY A 225 5.53 11.79 8.78
N PHE A 226 6.37 12.11 9.76
CA PHE A 226 7.64 12.81 9.53
C PHE A 226 8.59 12.06 8.59
N ASN A 227 8.80 10.75 8.76
CA ASN A 227 9.73 9.99 7.90
C ASN A 227 9.30 10.01 6.43
N TYR A 228 8.00 9.91 6.17
CA TYR A 228 7.47 10.05 4.82
C TYR A 228 7.77 11.47 4.31
N GLN A 229 7.37 12.50 5.04
CA GLN A 229 7.55 13.89 4.62
C GLN A 229 9.01 14.27 4.37
N PHE A 230 9.90 13.86 5.28
CA PHE A 230 11.34 14.08 5.19
C PHE A 230 11.93 13.39 3.96
N THR A 231 11.55 12.14 3.66
CA THR A 231 12.08 11.42 2.50
C THR A 231 11.58 12.00 1.17
N HIS A 232 10.33 12.45 1.07
CA HIS A 232 9.82 13.09 -0.16
C HIS A 232 10.47 14.44 -0.41
N TYR A 233 10.60 15.24 0.64
CA TYR A 233 11.33 16.49 0.57
C TYR A 233 12.81 16.23 0.22
N GLY A 234 13.43 15.25 0.86
CA GLY A 234 14.83 14.87 0.67
C GLY A 234 15.17 14.36 -0.73
N ARG A 235 14.20 13.91 -1.52
CA ARG A 235 14.42 13.57 -2.95
C ARG A 235 14.93 14.74 -3.77
N LEU A 236 14.56 15.97 -3.40
CA LEU A 236 15.12 17.18 -4.00
C LEU A 236 16.62 17.34 -3.67
N HIS A 237 17.10 16.71 -2.61
CA HIS A 237 18.47 16.81 -2.11
C HIS A 237 19.26 15.50 -2.23
N GLY A 238 18.74 14.52 -2.97
CA GLY A 238 19.43 13.26 -3.24
C GLY A 238 19.29 12.19 -2.16
N VAL A 239 18.31 12.32 -1.25
CA VAL A 239 17.96 11.22 -0.33
C VAL A 239 17.48 10.02 -1.14
N TYR A 240 18.14 8.88 -0.92
CA TYR A 240 18.04 7.70 -1.76
C TYR A 240 17.40 6.52 -1.01
N VAL A 241 16.08 6.54 -0.86
CA VAL A 241 15.30 5.50 -0.18
C VAL A 241 13.87 5.40 -0.72
N THR A 242 13.19 4.30 -0.37
CA THR A 242 11.73 4.26 -0.40
C THR A 242 11.13 5.23 0.63
N SER A 243 9.91 5.66 0.34
CA SER A 243 9.11 6.71 0.98
C SER A 243 8.83 6.64 2.49
N TRP A 244 9.53 5.82 3.28
CA TRP A 244 9.02 5.42 4.60
C TRP A 244 10.04 5.45 5.76
N SER A 245 11.33 5.69 5.49
CA SER A 245 12.32 5.77 6.56
C SER A 245 13.52 6.65 6.20
N ALA A 246 13.91 7.52 7.13
CA ALA A 246 15.17 8.26 7.04
C ALA A 246 16.41 7.40 7.45
N SER A 247 16.17 6.15 7.87
CA SER A 247 17.16 5.18 8.32
C SER A 247 16.79 3.80 7.79
N ALA A 248 17.27 3.45 6.60
CA ALA A 248 16.96 2.17 5.97
C ALA A 248 18.24 1.40 5.61
N ILE A 249 18.14 0.08 5.68
CA ILE A 249 19.10 -0.83 5.04
C ILE A 249 18.65 -0.99 3.59
N VAL A 250 19.53 -0.65 2.66
CA VAL A 250 19.26 -0.64 1.22
C VAL A 250 20.32 -1.41 0.46
N TRP A 251 19.94 -1.93 -0.70
CA TRP A 251 20.91 -2.56 -1.58
C TRP A 251 21.59 -1.49 -2.45
N ASP A 252 22.91 -1.41 -2.33
CA ASP A 252 23.75 -0.61 -3.20
C ASP A 252 24.10 -1.43 -4.45
N TYR A 253 23.43 -1.14 -5.56
CA TYR A 253 23.64 -1.83 -6.84
C TYR A 253 25.00 -1.52 -7.48
N ASP A 254 25.65 -0.41 -7.12
CA ASP A 254 26.97 -0.05 -7.66
C ASP A 254 28.08 -0.85 -6.98
N ASN A 255 27.89 -1.20 -5.70
CA ASN A 255 28.88 -1.91 -4.87
C ASN A 255 28.47 -3.34 -4.49
N ASP A 256 27.30 -3.81 -4.92
CA ASP A 256 26.78 -5.17 -4.70
C ASP A 256 26.75 -5.56 -3.21
N LYS A 257 26.26 -4.65 -2.36
CA LYS A 257 26.19 -4.84 -0.90
C LYS A 257 25.02 -4.12 -0.26
N TRP A 258 24.59 -4.59 0.91
CA TRP A 258 23.67 -3.84 1.77
C TRP A 258 24.41 -2.72 2.49
N VAL A 259 23.79 -1.54 2.52
CA VAL A 259 24.32 -0.32 3.12
C VAL A 259 23.28 0.37 3.99
N TYR A 260 23.73 1.20 4.92
CA TYR A 260 22.83 1.99 5.76
C TYR A 260 22.78 3.41 5.24
N THR A 261 21.63 3.82 4.71
CA THR A 261 21.51 5.02 3.85
C THR A 261 22.05 6.28 4.49
N LEU A 262 21.86 6.44 5.80
CA LEU A 262 22.30 7.61 6.54
C LEU A 262 23.83 7.66 6.71
N TYR A 263 24.52 6.52 6.77
CA TYR A 263 25.99 6.45 6.84
C TYR A 263 26.65 6.55 5.47
N ASP A 264 26.01 6.01 4.43
CA ASP A 264 26.55 6.02 3.07
C ASP A 264 26.22 7.31 2.31
N HIS A 265 25.14 8.01 2.68
CA HIS A 265 24.74 9.29 2.07
C HIS A 265 24.55 10.45 3.09
N PRO A 266 25.44 10.65 4.06
CA PRO A 266 25.22 11.55 5.20
C PRO A 266 24.99 13.01 4.77
N GLU A 267 25.63 13.44 3.68
CA GLU A 267 25.48 14.80 3.17
C GLU A 267 24.08 15.06 2.59
N ALA A 268 23.47 14.09 1.89
CA ALA A 268 22.12 14.24 1.36
C ALA A 268 21.10 14.41 2.49
N TYR A 269 21.23 13.61 3.56
CA TYR A 269 20.40 13.73 4.76
C TYR A 269 20.64 15.05 5.50
N LYS A 270 21.90 15.49 5.62
CA LYS A 270 22.25 16.76 6.26
C LYS A 270 21.67 17.95 5.51
N GLN A 271 21.85 17.98 4.19
CA GLN A 271 21.29 19.03 3.34
C GLN A 271 19.77 19.03 3.36
N THR A 272 19.13 17.86 3.40
CA THR A 272 17.68 17.77 3.58
C THR A 272 17.25 18.39 4.90
N ALA A 273 17.91 18.06 6.01
CA ALA A 273 17.58 18.62 7.31
C ALA A 273 17.81 20.15 7.37
N ILE A 274 18.91 20.65 6.78
CA ILE A 274 19.19 22.09 6.68
C ILE A 274 18.08 22.81 5.92
N ASN A 275 17.77 22.35 4.70
CA ASN A 275 16.81 23.03 3.84
C ASN A 275 15.37 22.91 4.35
N MET A 276 14.99 21.76 4.93
CA MET A 276 13.67 21.58 5.52
C MET A 276 13.51 22.40 6.81
N ALA A 277 14.57 22.55 7.62
CA ALA A 277 14.56 23.46 8.77
C ALA A 277 14.42 24.92 8.34
N GLU A 278 15.14 25.36 7.29
CA GLU A 278 15.00 26.69 6.71
C GLU A 278 13.56 26.92 6.20
N ALA A 279 13.00 25.95 5.48
CA ALA A 279 11.63 26.02 4.99
C ALA A 279 10.61 26.09 6.13
N TYR A 280 10.83 25.38 7.23
CA TYR A 280 9.99 25.45 8.43
C TYR A 280 10.08 26.83 9.11
N GLU A 281 11.31 27.32 9.33
CA GLU A 281 11.56 28.62 9.97
C GLU A 281 10.95 29.78 9.19
N ASN A 282 11.02 29.73 7.85
CA ASN A 282 10.44 30.75 6.98
C ASN A 282 8.94 30.54 6.68
N GLY A 283 8.29 29.52 7.26
CA GLY A 283 6.86 29.24 7.05
C GLY A 283 6.52 28.73 5.64
N TRP A 284 7.49 28.25 4.87
CA TRP A 284 7.26 27.68 3.53
C TRP A 284 6.68 26.27 3.58
N ILE A 285 6.80 25.58 4.71
CA ILE A 285 6.01 24.38 4.99
C ILE A 285 5.06 24.68 6.14
N HIS A 286 3.86 24.08 6.11
CA HIS A 286 2.84 24.35 7.11
C HIS A 286 3.35 24.06 8.52
N LYS A 287 3.08 24.95 9.49
CA LYS A 287 3.57 24.82 10.89
C LYS A 287 3.22 23.50 11.57
N ASP A 288 2.09 22.91 11.17
CA ASP A 288 1.55 21.66 11.72
C ASP A 288 1.83 20.46 10.79
N PHE A 289 2.76 20.56 9.84
CA PHE A 289 2.98 19.52 8.81
C PHE A 289 3.09 18.09 9.38
N ILE A 290 3.71 17.90 10.55
CA ILE A 290 3.85 16.59 11.21
C ILE A 290 2.52 16.07 11.79
N THR A 291 1.69 16.97 12.33
CA THR A 291 0.49 16.63 13.11
C THR A 291 -0.82 16.93 12.38
N MET A 292 -0.74 17.42 11.15
CA MET A 292 -1.88 17.76 10.31
C MET A 292 -2.71 16.50 10.04
N ASP A 293 -4.03 16.60 10.15
CA ASP A 293 -4.93 15.53 9.76
C ASP A 293 -5.27 15.57 8.26
N GLY A 294 -5.83 14.46 7.75
CA GLY A 294 -6.17 14.31 6.35
C GLY A 294 -7.21 15.32 5.85
N ASP A 295 -8.20 15.69 6.67
CA ASP A 295 -9.24 16.64 6.28
C ASP A 295 -8.69 18.05 6.13
N THR A 296 -7.82 18.47 7.05
CA THR A 296 -7.10 19.74 6.98
C THR A 296 -6.20 19.79 5.76
N TYR A 297 -5.41 18.73 5.52
CA TYR A 297 -4.57 18.63 4.31
C TYR A 297 -5.41 18.72 3.04
N ASN A 298 -6.49 17.95 2.95
CA ASN A 298 -7.37 17.94 1.79
C ASN A 298 -7.95 19.33 1.54
N ASN A 299 -8.40 20.03 2.59
CA ASN A 299 -8.91 21.40 2.47
C ASN A 299 -7.85 22.36 1.90
N LEU A 300 -6.62 22.33 2.44
CA LEU A 300 -5.52 23.17 1.94
C LEU A 300 -5.16 22.82 0.49
N SER A 301 -5.10 21.53 0.17
CA SER A 301 -4.76 21.02 -1.17
C SER A 301 -5.79 21.47 -2.20
N TYR A 302 -7.07 21.26 -1.90
CA TYR A 302 -8.20 21.52 -2.78
C TYR A 302 -8.44 23.01 -3.01
N ASN A 303 -8.25 23.84 -1.98
CA ASN A 303 -8.38 25.30 -2.08
C ASN A 303 -7.13 26.00 -2.63
N GLY A 304 -6.05 25.26 -2.90
CA GLY A 304 -4.82 25.82 -3.45
C GLY A 304 -4.03 26.70 -2.48
N ASN A 305 -4.07 26.39 -1.18
CA ASN A 305 -3.25 27.05 -0.15
C ASN A 305 -1.78 26.58 -0.19
N TRP A 306 -1.25 26.40 -1.39
CA TRP A 306 0.08 25.89 -1.63
C TRP A 306 0.61 26.36 -2.99
N LEU A 307 1.94 26.54 -3.11
CA LEU A 307 2.60 26.86 -4.38
C LEU A 307 3.08 25.61 -5.11
N TYR A 308 3.76 24.70 -4.41
CA TYR A 308 4.21 23.41 -4.93
C TYR A 308 3.68 22.25 -4.08
N THR A 309 3.41 21.11 -4.71
CA THR A 309 3.08 19.86 -4.02
C THR A 309 3.37 18.67 -4.92
N PHE A 310 3.45 17.48 -4.34
CA PHE A 310 3.40 16.23 -5.09
C PHE A 310 2.02 15.59 -4.91
N ILE A 311 1.42 15.19 -6.03
CA ILE A 311 0.06 14.64 -6.06
C ILE A 311 0.11 13.16 -6.40
N TYR A 312 -0.68 12.37 -5.68
CA TYR A 312 -0.80 10.94 -5.94
C TYR A 312 -1.51 10.69 -7.29
N CYS A 313 -1.07 9.68 -8.03
CA CYS A 313 -1.48 9.42 -9.41
C CYS A 313 -2.98 9.13 -9.59
N ASN A 314 -3.67 8.77 -8.50
CA ASN A 314 -5.07 8.35 -8.51
C ASN A 314 -6.09 9.49 -8.41
N VAL A 315 -5.66 10.76 -8.49
CA VAL A 315 -6.58 11.90 -8.49
C VAL A 315 -7.39 11.93 -9.79
N THR A 316 -8.72 11.86 -9.65
CA THR A 316 -9.67 11.76 -10.78
C THR A 316 -10.16 13.11 -11.30
N ASN A 317 -10.72 13.13 -12.52
CA ASN A 317 -11.42 14.30 -13.08
C ASN A 317 -12.49 14.82 -12.10
N GLN A 318 -13.33 13.90 -11.60
CA GLN A 318 -14.41 14.23 -10.67
C GLN A 318 -13.87 14.87 -9.39
N LEU A 319 -12.79 14.30 -8.83
CA LEU A 319 -12.15 14.85 -7.64
C LEU A 319 -11.59 16.25 -7.91
N MET A 320 -10.97 16.45 -9.07
CA MET A 320 -10.49 17.76 -9.49
C MET A 320 -11.65 18.75 -9.63
N GLU A 321 -12.67 18.45 -10.43
CA GLU A 321 -13.80 19.36 -10.67
C GLU A 321 -14.64 19.67 -9.43
N SER A 322 -14.81 18.69 -8.54
CA SER A 322 -15.66 18.84 -7.35
C SER A 322 -14.94 19.52 -6.19
N ASN A 323 -13.63 19.31 -6.06
CA ASN A 323 -12.88 19.74 -4.88
C ASN A 323 -11.69 20.67 -5.23
N TYR A 324 -10.91 20.40 -6.27
CA TYR A 324 -9.82 21.31 -6.66
C TYR A 324 -10.34 22.50 -7.46
N THR A 325 -10.20 23.70 -6.91
CA THR A 325 -10.59 24.93 -7.62
C THR A 325 -9.45 25.59 -8.39
N ILE A 326 -8.27 24.96 -8.43
CA ILE A 326 -7.04 25.56 -8.96
C ILE A 326 -6.51 24.86 -10.21
N PRO A 327 -5.98 25.60 -11.20
CA PRO A 327 -5.28 25.00 -12.33
C PRO A 327 -3.92 24.46 -11.90
N LEU A 328 -3.69 23.17 -12.18
CA LEU A 328 -2.43 22.49 -11.90
C LEU A 328 -1.52 22.49 -13.11
N THR A 329 -0.22 22.71 -12.91
CA THR A 329 0.78 22.51 -13.95
C THR A 329 1.85 21.56 -13.46
N TYR A 330 2.07 20.49 -14.22
CA TYR A 330 3.19 19.57 -13.97
C TYR A 330 4.52 20.33 -14.03
N ILE A 331 5.41 20.02 -13.10
CA ILE A 331 6.79 20.48 -13.12
C ILE A 331 7.72 19.29 -12.90
N ASP A 332 8.94 19.41 -13.42
CA ASP A 332 10.01 18.50 -13.02
C ASP A 332 10.33 18.72 -11.53
N PRO A 333 10.70 17.68 -10.76
CA PRO A 333 11.17 17.89 -9.39
C PRO A 333 12.36 18.85 -9.42
N PRO A 334 12.26 20.04 -8.80
CA PRO A 334 13.31 21.05 -8.87
C PRO A 334 14.44 20.68 -7.91
N ALA A 335 15.23 19.68 -8.30
CA ALA A 335 16.30 19.13 -7.49
C ALA A 335 17.42 20.16 -7.24
N ALA A 336 18.17 19.95 -6.17
CA ALA A 336 19.36 20.72 -5.87
C ALA A 336 20.43 20.50 -6.95
N GLU A 337 21.35 21.46 -7.10
CA GLU A 337 22.42 21.37 -8.08
C GLU A 337 23.24 20.07 -7.89
N GLY A 338 23.47 19.34 -8.98
CA GLY A 338 24.19 18.07 -8.98
C GLY A 338 23.38 16.86 -8.54
N VAL A 339 22.12 17.03 -8.12
CA VAL A 339 21.19 15.94 -7.80
C VAL A 339 20.39 15.59 -9.05
N THR A 340 20.39 14.31 -9.45
CA THR A 340 19.47 13.83 -10.47
C THR A 340 18.05 13.82 -9.90
N PRO A 341 17.06 14.46 -10.55
CA PRO A 341 15.69 14.45 -10.05
C PRO A 341 15.18 13.03 -9.82
N SER A 342 14.41 12.86 -8.77
CA SER A 342 13.82 11.56 -8.42
C SER A 342 12.37 11.72 -8.05
N ILE A 343 11.60 10.69 -8.38
CA ILE A 343 10.17 10.61 -8.09
C ILE A 343 9.88 9.31 -7.35
N LYS A 344 8.72 9.27 -6.69
CA LYS A 344 8.21 8.01 -6.16
C LYS A 344 7.53 7.24 -7.29
N VAL A 345 7.94 6.00 -7.44
CA VAL A 345 7.23 4.99 -8.24
C VAL A 345 6.73 3.93 -7.27
N ASP A 346 5.47 3.55 -7.43
CA ASP A 346 4.96 2.34 -6.81
C ASP A 346 5.29 1.16 -7.71
N PHE A 347 6.32 0.40 -7.33
CA PHE A 347 6.68 -0.86 -7.97
C PHE A 347 5.74 -1.96 -7.49
N THR A 348 4.48 -1.88 -7.87
CA THR A 348 3.49 -2.85 -7.42
C THR A 348 3.74 -4.22 -8.05
N SER A 349 4.42 -4.29 -9.20
CA SER A 349 4.95 -5.56 -9.73
C SER A 349 6.08 -6.15 -8.87
N ASP A 350 6.63 -5.41 -7.90
CA ASP A 350 7.63 -5.95 -6.99
C ASP A 350 7.05 -6.45 -5.66
N ASN A 351 5.75 -6.22 -5.45
CA ASN A 351 5.19 -6.29 -4.12
C ASN A 351 3.92 -7.11 -4.09
N TRP A 352 3.97 -8.18 -3.30
CA TRP A 352 2.82 -8.93 -2.86
C TRP A 352 2.20 -8.21 -1.65
N ASN A 353 1.70 -6.99 -1.88
CA ASN A 353 1.01 -6.24 -0.84
C ASN A 353 -0.25 -6.98 -0.35
N TYR A 354 -0.86 -7.81 -1.19
CA TYR A 354 -1.98 -8.65 -0.80
C TYR A 354 -1.78 -10.01 -1.45
N HIS A 355 -1.89 -11.05 -0.65
CA HIS A 355 -1.75 -12.42 -1.10
C HIS A 355 -2.84 -13.28 -0.51
N PHE A 356 -3.24 -14.28 -1.28
CA PHE A 356 -4.32 -15.19 -0.93
C PHE A 356 -3.77 -16.55 -0.59
N MET A 357 -4.46 -17.25 0.29
CA MET A 357 -4.06 -18.57 0.73
C MET A 357 -5.30 -19.44 0.88
N ILE A 358 -5.13 -20.73 0.67
CA ILE A 358 -6.19 -21.71 0.92
C ILE A 358 -5.90 -22.43 2.23
N ALA A 359 -6.88 -22.48 3.13
CA ALA A 359 -6.73 -23.14 4.43
C ALA A 359 -6.39 -24.63 4.30
N LYS A 360 -5.49 -25.11 5.16
CA LYS A 360 -5.08 -26.54 5.18
C LYS A 360 -6.26 -27.49 5.31
N ASP A 361 -7.26 -27.07 6.08
CA ASP A 361 -8.42 -27.87 6.48
C ASP A 361 -9.66 -27.61 5.63
N THR A 362 -9.56 -26.79 4.55
CA THR A 362 -10.70 -26.66 3.62
C THR A 362 -11.08 -28.02 3.04
N LYS A 363 -12.39 -28.23 2.89
CA LYS A 363 -12.95 -29.42 2.24
C LYS A 363 -13.03 -29.28 0.72
N TYR A 364 -12.82 -28.07 0.20
CA TYR A 364 -13.05 -27.73 -1.20
C TYR A 364 -11.83 -27.05 -1.85
N PRO A 365 -10.62 -27.62 -1.74
CA PRO A 365 -9.43 -26.92 -2.19
C PRO A 365 -9.42 -26.66 -3.71
N GLU A 366 -10.00 -27.57 -4.50
CA GLU A 366 -10.21 -27.41 -5.94
C GLU A 366 -11.12 -26.21 -6.27
N LEU A 367 -12.23 -26.07 -5.54
CA LEU A 367 -13.16 -24.95 -5.73
C LEU A 367 -12.54 -23.63 -5.26
N CYS A 368 -11.77 -23.64 -4.18
CA CYS A 368 -11.03 -22.47 -3.72
C CYS A 368 -10.00 -22.00 -4.76
N ALA A 369 -9.24 -22.93 -5.34
CA ALA A 369 -8.31 -22.63 -6.43
C ALA A 369 -9.04 -22.05 -7.65
N GLY A 370 -10.19 -22.63 -8.04
CA GLY A 370 -11.03 -22.11 -9.11
C GLY A 370 -11.59 -20.71 -8.83
N VAL A 371 -11.97 -20.39 -7.58
CA VAL A 371 -12.38 -19.03 -7.20
C VAL A 371 -11.23 -18.05 -7.34
N LEU A 372 -10.03 -18.39 -6.88
CA LEU A 372 -8.83 -17.55 -7.05
C LEU A 372 -8.50 -17.33 -8.54
N GLU A 373 -8.56 -18.38 -9.35
CA GLU A 373 -8.40 -18.27 -10.80
C GLU A 373 -9.42 -17.32 -11.43
N LEU A 374 -10.71 -17.49 -11.13
CA LEU A 374 -11.78 -16.65 -11.66
C LEU A 374 -11.56 -15.17 -11.31
N VAL A 375 -11.40 -14.85 -10.02
CA VAL A 375 -11.34 -13.45 -9.56
C VAL A 375 -10.06 -12.74 -9.97
N THR A 376 -9.04 -13.51 -10.37
CA THR A 376 -7.77 -12.97 -10.89
C THR A 376 -7.68 -13.08 -12.41
N SER A 377 -8.66 -13.66 -13.10
CA SER A 377 -8.65 -13.81 -14.55
C SER A 377 -8.77 -12.47 -15.26
N LYS A 378 -8.26 -12.40 -16.49
CA LYS A 378 -8.38 -11.23 -17.35
C LYS A 378 -9.83 -10.85 -17.61
N GLU A 379 -10.69 -11.81 -17.94
CA GLU A 379 -12.10 -11.55 -18.27
C GLU A 379 -12.84 -10.96 -17.07
N PHE A 380 -12.69 -11.57 -15.89
CA PHE A 380 -13.31 -11.07 -14.68
C PHE A 380 -12.82 -9.66 -14.33
N THR A 381 -11.52 -9.42 -14.49
CA THR A 381 -10.91 -8.11 -14.23
C THR A 381 -11.45 -7.06 -15.21
N GLU A 382 -11.57 -7.38 -16.50
CA GLU A 382 -12.15 -6.49 -17.50
C GLU A 382 -13.60 -6.13 -17.18
N VAL A 383 -14.44 -7.11 -16.81
CA VAL A 383 -15.84 -6.84 -16.41
C VAL A 383 -15.90 -6.03 -15.11
N TYR A 384 -15.03 -6.32 -14.14
CA TYR A 384 -15.02 -5.60 -12.86
C TYR A 384 -14.63 -4.12 -13.00
N TYR A 385 -13.76 -3.78 -13.95
CA TYR A 385 -13.34 -2.40 -14.15
C TYR A 385 -14.14 -1.69 -15.22
N TRP A 386 -14.30 -2.28 -16.40
CA TRP A 386 -14.99 -1.63 -17.51
C TRP A 386 -16.50 -1.83 -17.46
N GLY A 387 -16.99 -2.96 -16.95
CA GLY A 387 -18.41 -3.34 -16.98
C GLY A 387 -18.84 -3.83 -18.36
N TRP A 388 -19.97 -3.34 -18.86
CA TRP A 388 -20.60 -3.78 -20.11
C TRP A 388 -20.69 -2.62 -21.11
N GLU A 389 -20.34 -2.89 -22.36
CA GLU A 389 -20.46 -1.94 -23.47
C GLU A 389 -21.91 -1.45 -23.60
N GLY A 390 -22.09 -0.13 -23.70
CA GLY A 390 -23.40 0.52 -23.78
C GLY A 390 -24.07 0.75 -22.43
N GLU A 391 -23.64 0.09 -21.35
CA GLU A 391 -24.13 0.31 -19.98
C GLU A 391 -23.18 1.22 -19.20
N THR A 392 -21.90 0.86 -19.16
CA THR A 392 -20.87 1.53 -18.34
C THR A 392 -19.79 2.20 -19.18
N PHE A 393 -19.46 1.66 -20.35
CA PHE A 393 -18.44 2.20 -21.25
C PHE A 393 -18.85 2.09 -22.72
N GLU A 394 -18.13 2.79 -23.60
CA GLU A 394 -18.26 2.71 -25.07
C GLU A 394 -16.87 2.66 -25.73
N TRP A 395 -16.81 2.08 -26.92
CA TRP A 395 -15.62 2.14 -27.79
C TRP A 395 -15.60 3.44 -28.58
N ASN A 396 -14.45 4.10 -28.57
CA ASN A 396 -14.17 5.28 -29.39
C ASN A 396 -13.68 4.86 -30.78
N ASP A 397 -13.82 5.76 -31.75
CA ASP A 397 -13.38 5.54 -33.15
C ASP A 397 -11.87 5.26 -33.28
N ASP A 398 -11.06 5.71 -32.31
CA ASP A 398 -9.62 5.50 -32.25
C ASP A 398 -9.20 4.15 -31.64
N GLY A 399 -10.17 3.35 -31.21
CA GLY A 399 -9.95 2.06 -30.58
C GLY A 399 -9.71 2.11 -29.07
N THR A 400 -9.86 3.27 -28.43
CA THR A 400 -9.84 3.41 -26.96
C THR A 400 -11.24 3.21 -26.36
N ARG A 401 -11.32 3.04 -25.04
CA ARG A 401 -12.58 2.92 -24.29
C ARG A 401 -12.79 4.15 -23.41
N SER A 402 -14.05 4.59 -23.29
CA SER A 402 -14.44 5.66 -22.38
C SER A 402 -15.60 5.22 -21.51
N TYR A 403 -15.54 5.52 -20.21
CA TYR A 403 -16.72 5.41 -19.35
C TYR A 403 -17.81 6.37 -19.82
N LYS A 404 -19.05 5.91 -19.76
CA LYS A 404 -20.22 6.72 -20.06
C LYS A 404 -20.42 7.77 -18.97
N GLU A 405 -20.85 8.97 -19.37
CA GLU A 405 -21.10 10.07 -18.44
C GLU A 405 -22.17 9.71 -17.41
N GLU A 406 -23.20 8.96 -17.79
CA GLU A 406 -24.24 8.51 -16.85
C GLU A 406 -23.69 7.60 -15.75
N PHE A 407 -22.67 6.81 -16.06
CA PHE A 407 -22.01 5.93 -15.10
C PHE A 407 -21.09 6.71 -14.15
N LEU A 408 -20.28 7.63 -14.68
CA LEU A 408 -19.40 8.49 -13.88
C LEU A 408 -20.16 9.40 -12.91
N ASN A 409 -21.40 9.75 -13.25
CA ASN A 409 -22.26 10.60 -12.43
C ASN A 409 -23.12 9.85 -11.41
N MET A 410 -23.04 8.51 -11.32
CA MET A 410 -23.77 7.75 -10.30
C MET A 410 -23.17 7.98 -8.91
N THR A 411 -24.03 8.08 -7.89
CA THR A 411 -23.56 7.99 -6.50
C THR A 411 -22.98 6.59 -6.22
N PRO A 412 -22.09 6.43 -5.24
CA PRO A 412 -21.58 5.12 -4.85
C PRO A 412 -22.70 4.11 -4.55
N GLU A 413 -23.78 4.54 -3.89
CA GLU A 413 -24.94 3.69 -3.61
C GLU A 413 -25.69 3.27 -4.87
N GLU A 414 -25.95 4.19 -5.80
CA GLU A 414 -26.62 3.87 -7.06
C GLU A 414 -25.79 2.95 -7.95
N ASN A 415 -24.47 3.17 -7.98
CA ASN A 415 -23.56 2.31 -8.71
C ASN A 415 -23.60 0.90 -8.13
N LEU A 416 -23.46 0.76 -6.80
CA LEU A 416 -23.54 -0.53 -6.12
C LEU A 416 -24.87 -1.24 -6.40
N GLU A 417 -26.00 -0.55 -6.32
CA GLU A 417 -27.33 -1.15 -6.54
C GLU A 417 -27.55 -1.61 -7.98
N LYS A 418 -27.15 -0.79 -8.96
CA LYS A 418 -27.47 -1.05 -10.38
C LYS A 418 -26.40 -1.88 -11.07
N VAL A 419 -25.15 -1.43 -10.99
CA VAL A 419 -24.05 -1.99 -11.78
C VAL A 419 -23.21 -2.94 -10.93
N GLY A 420 -22.91 -2.57 -9.69
CA GLY A 420 -22.16 -3.40 -8.74
C GLY A 420 -20.65 -3.42 -8.98
N ILE A 421 -20.09 -2.41 -9.64
CA ILE A 421 -18.65 -2.28 -9.89
C ILE A 421 -18.11 -0.95 -9.36
N VAL A 422 -16.79 -0.80 -9.30
CA VAL A 422 -16.16 0.45 -8.80
C VAL A 422 -15.98 1.42 -9.96
N GLY A 423 -17.00 2.25 -10.20
CA GLY A 423 -17.04 3.13 -11.38
C GLY A 423 -16.11 4.34 -11.38
N SER A 424 -15.50 4.67 -10.26
CA SER A 424 -14.44 5.67 -10.19
C SER A 424 -13.54 5.35 -9.01
N ALA A 425 -12.31 4.94 -9.32
CA ALA A 425 -11.14 4.90 -8.44
C ALA A 425 -11.36 4.60 -6.94
N ILE A 426 -10.89 3.41 -6.52
CA ILE A 426 -10.50 3.00 -5.15
C ILE A 426 -11.52 2.11 -4.42
N GLY A 427 -11.10 0.88 -4.11
CA GLY A 427 -11.44 0.23 -2.83
C GLY A 427 -12.56 -0.80 -2.79
N GLY A 428 -13.04 -1.32 -3.92
CA GLY A 428 -13.99 -2.45 -3.90
C GLY A 428 -13.30 -3.78 -3.60
N TRP A 429 -14.07 -4.75 -3.10
CA TRP A 429 -13.59 -6.06 -2.64
C TRP A 429 -12.56 -6.72 -3.57
N PHE A 430 -12.82 -6.75 -4.89
CA PHE A 430 -11.97 -7.45 -5.85
C PHE A 430 -10.75 -6.65 -6.33
N HIS A 431 -10.57 -5.40 -5.94
CA HIS A 431 -9.44 -4.57 -6.38
C HIS A 431 -8.08 -5.24 -6.11
N ASN A 432 -7.94 -5.84 -4.93
CA ASN A 432 -6.71 -6.54 -4.54
C ASN A 432 -6.63 -7.99 -5.06
N PHE A 433 -7.76 -8.54 -5.55
CA PHE A 433 -7.86 -9.88 -6.12
C PHE A 433 -7.62 -9.88 -7.64
N THR A 434 -7.88 -8.77 -8.31
CA THR A 434 -7.87 -8.71 -9.77
C THR A 434 -6.49 -8.44 -10.34
N SER A 435 -6.35 -8.78 -11.61
CA SER A 435 -5.10 -8.66 -12.35
C SER A 435 -5.02 -7.33 -13.07
N GLN A 436 -4.57 -6.30 -12.35
CA GLN A 436 -4.65 -4.91 -12.81
C GLN A 436 -3.88 -4.62 -14.12
N PHE A 437 -2.94 -5.49 -14.52
CA PHE A 437 -2.24 -5.36 -15.82
C PHE A 437 -3.17 -5.37 -17.03
N ALA A 438 -4.29 -6.10 -16.96
CA ALA A 438 -5.20 -6.23 -18.10
C ALA A 438 -6.09 -4.99 -18.32
N VAL A 439 -6.21 -4.14 -17.31
CA VAL A 439 -7.19 -3.04 -17.24
C VAL A 439 -6.53 -1.72 -16.86
N GLN A 440 -5.26 -1.56 -17.23
CA GLN A 440 -4.51 -0.34 -17.01
C GLN A 440 -5.26 0.88 -17.54
N ASP A 441 -5.79 0.77 -18.77
CA ASP A 441 -6.56 1.83 -19.41
C ASP A 441 -7.81 2.21 -18.60
N ALA A 442 -8.50 1.24 -18.00
CA ALA A 442 -9.65 1.49 -17.14
C ALA A 442 -9.26 2.29 -15.89
N MET A 443 -8.19 1.84 -15.22
CA MET A 443 -7.71 2.45 -13.99
C MET A 443 -7.34 3.91 -14.21
N THR A 444 -6.65 4.18 -15.32
CA THR A 444 -6.17 5.52 -15.62
C THR A 444 -7.21 6.39 -16.31
N GLN A 445 -8.26 5.82 -16.92
CA GLN A 445 -9.23 6.62 -17.67
C GLN A 445 -9.88 7.71 -16.81
N SER A 446 -10.11 7.41 -15.53
CA SER A 446 -10.72 8.34 -14.57
C SER A 446 -9.80 9.46 -14.08
N TYR A 447 -8.47 9.35 -14.28
CA TYR A 447 -7.49 10.32 -13.77
C TYR A 447 -7.63 11.68 -14.44
N ALA A 448 -7.40 12.75 -13.67
CA ALA A 448 -7.37 14.13 -14.16
C ALA A 448 -6.43 14.31 -15.37
N PRO A 449 -6.77 15.10 -16.42
CA PRO A 449 -5.93 15.20 -17.62
C PRO A 449 -4.52 15.72 -17.32
N GLU A 450 -4.39 16.65 -16.38
CA GLU A 450 -3.11 17.19 -15.90
C GLU A 450 -2.28 16.12 -15.19
N ILE A 451 -2.94 15.24 -14.43
CA ILE A 451 -2.32 14.10 -13.75
C ILE A 451 -1.83 13.10 -14.80
N LYS A 452 -2.69 12.70 -15.76
CA LYS A 452 -2.30 11.80 -16.86
C LYS A 452 -1.05 12.29 -17.58
N LYS A 453 -1.06 13.56 -18.01
CA LYS A 453 0.07 14.18 -18.70
C LYS A 453 1.33 14.18 -17.84
N GLY A 454 1.23 14.52 -16.56
CA GLY A 454 2.36 14.50 -15.64
C GLY A 454 2.95 13.10 -15.45
N LEU A 455 2.09 12.08 -15.40
CA LEU A 455 2.49 10.68 -15.29
C LEU A 455 3.16 10.16 -16.57
N GLU A 456 2.65 10.51 -17.75
CA GLU A 456 3.29 10.17 -19.02
C GLU A 456 4.71 10.75 -19.11
N ILE A 457 4.87 12.04 -18.80
CA ILE A 457 6.17 12.71 -18.80
C ILE A 457 7.11 12.08 -17.76
N ALA A 458 6.59 11.80 -16.56
CA ALA A 458 7.36 11.16 -15.50
C ALA A 458 7.81 9.74 -15.90
N ALA A 459 6.94 8.94 -16.51
CA ALA A 459 7.27 7.61 -17.02
C ALA A 459 8.38 7.68 -18.08
N ASP A 460 8.24 8.56 -19.07
CA ASP A 460 9.27 8.77 -20.11
C ASP A 460 10.64 9.12 -19.51
N LYS A 461 10.67 9.98 -18.50
CA LYS A 461 11.92 10.41 -17.84
C LYS A 461 12.52 9.34 -16.94
N VAL A 462 11.71 8.49 -16.32
CA VAL A 462 12.22 7.33 -15.58
C VAL A 462 12.82 6.31 -16.55
N GLU A 463 12.14 6.03 -17.67
CA GLU A 463 12.63 5.10 -18.70
C GLU A 463 13.91 5.62 -19.39
N SER A 464 14.03 6.94 -19.60
CA SER A 464 15.23 7.55 -20.20
C SER A 464 16.41 7.68 -19.24
N GLY A 465 16.17 7.57 -17.93
CA GLY A 465 17.17 7.79 -16.88
C GLY A 465 17.38 9.27 -16.53
N GLU A 466 16.59 10.18 -17.09
CA GLU A 466 16.54 11.59 -16.66
C GLU A 466 16.05 11.70 -15.21
N TYR A 467 15.12 10.82 -14.81
CA TYR A 467 14.73 10.62 -13.42
C TYR A 467 15.31 9.34 -12.85
N ARG A 468 15.79 9.43 -11.61
CA ARG A 468 16.16 8.26 -10.82
C ARG A 468 15.00 7.79 -9.99
N VAL A 469 14.89 6.47 -9.84
CA VAL A 469 13.97 5.84 -8.91
C VAL A 469 14.75 4.85 -8.04
N TYR A 470 14.33 4.71 -6.79
CA TYR A 470 14.91 3.73 -5.89
C TYR A 470 14.10 2.43 -5.97
N TYR A 471 14.73 1.34 -6.42
CA TYR A 471 14.12 0.01 -6.50
C TYR A 471 14.82 -0.92 -5.50
N ASN A 472 14.11 -1.30 -4.44
CA ASN A 472 14.71 -2.10 -3.36
C ASN A 472 15.05 -3.52 -3.85
N ARG A 473 16.13 -4.13 -3.35
CA ARG A 473 16.35 -5.57 -3.48
C ARG A 473 15.55 -6.32 -2.41
N ILE A 474 15.19 -7.58 -2.65
CA ILE A 474 14.61 -8.42 -1.59
C ILE A 474 15.71 -8.72 -0.56
N GLY A 475 15.38 -8.52 0.72
CA GLY A 475 16.27 -8.79 1.86
C GLY A 475 16.72 -10.26 1.90
N PRO A 476 17.83 -10.58 2.58
CA PRO A 476 18.22 -11.96 2.82
C PRO A 476 17.24 -12.68 3.76
N ASP A 477 17.18 -14.00 3.66
CA ASP A 477 16.47 -14.86 4.60
C ASP A 477 17.33 -15.16 5.82
N PHE A 478 17.11 -14.43 6.91
CA PHE A 478 17.86 -14.59 8.14
C PHE A 478 17.44 -15.83 8.93
N GLU A 479 18.39 -16.39 9.69
CA GLU A 479 18.01 -17.26 10.81
C GLU A 479 17.28 -16.45 11.89
N GLN A 480 16.40 -17.09 12.67
CA GLN A 480 15.57 -16.39 13.67
C GLN A 480 16.39 -15.52 14.63
N GLN A 481 17.54 -16.02 15.11
CA GLN A 481 18.40 -15.29 16.03
C GLN A 481 18.92 -13.99 15.40
N ASP A 482 19.40 -14.07 14.17
CA ASP A 482 19.93 -12.92 13.44
C ASP A 482 18.81 -11.94 13.06
N ASN A 483 17.63 -12.44 12.70
CA ASN A 483 16.44 -11.61 12.46
C ASN A 483 16.02 -10.82 13.72
N ASP A 484 16.00 -11.47 14.88
CA ASP A 484 15.66 -10.85 16.16
C ASP A 484 16.70 -9.78 16.55
N GLU A 485 17.99 -10.07 16.35
CA GLU A 485 19.11 -9.13 16.59
C GLU A 485 18.99 -7.90 15.68
N VAL A 486 18.86 -8.11 14.37
CA VAL A 486 18.68 -7.05 13.36
C VAL A 486 17.47 -6.18 13.69
N THR A 487 16.31 -6.79 13.94
CA THR A 487 15.07 -6.08 14.23
C THR A 487 15.19 -5.23 15.48
N SER A 488 15.78 -5.77 16.55
CA SER A 488 15.98 -5.03 17.80
C SER A 488 16.90 -3.81 17.63
N ILE A 489 18.01 -3.97 16.90
CA ILE A 489 18.96 -2.88 16.65
C ILE A 489 18.32 -1.80 15.77
N LEU A 490 17.70 -2.18 14.65
CA LEU A 490 17.10 -1.25 13.71
C LEU A 490 15.94 -0.46 14.33
N ASN A 491 15.08 -1.08 15.15
CA ASN A 491 13.98 -0.36 15.82
C ASN A 491 14.49 0.72 16.80
N SER A 492 15.57 0.40 17.52
CA SER A 492 16.20 1.33 18.47
C SER A 492 16.83 2.51 17.73
N ALA A 493 17.58 2.21 16.66
CA ALA A 493 18.20 3.23 15.82
C ALA A 493 17.17 4.11 15.10
N ALA A 494 16.11 3.51 14.54
CA ALA A 494 15.06 4.24 13.83
C ALA A 494 14.34 5.25 14.72
N THR A 495 14.05 4.89 15.97
CA THR A 495 13.45 5.82 16.95
C THR A 495 14.37 7.02 17.21
N TYR A 496 15.64 6.75 17.51
CA TYR A 496 16.63 7.81 17.75
C TYR A 496 16.81 8.74 16.54
N VAL A 497 16.89 8.16 15.34
CA VAL A 497 17.06 8.91 14.10
C VAL A 497 15.84 9.78 13.82
N GLN A 498 14.62 9.23 13.93
CA GLN A 498 13.40 9.98 13.69
C GLN A 498 13.25 11.16 14.66
N GLU A 499 13.50 10.95 15.96
CA GLU A 499 13.46 12.02 16.96
C GLU A 499 14.50 13.10 16.68
N GLY A 500 15.75 12.71 16.38
CA GLY A 500 16.83 13.65 16.07
C GLY A 500 16.56 14.49 14.82
N MET A 501 16.15 13.85 13.72
CA MET A 501 15.78 14.54 12.47
C MET A 501 14.60 15.49 12.69
N THR A 502 13.59 15.06 13.43
CA THR A 502 12.43 15.91 13.79
C THR A 502 12.88 17.15 14.57
N ASP A 503 13.77 16.97 15.55
CA ASP A 503 14.27 18.07 16.35
C ASP A 503 15.13 19.07 15.57
N PHE A 504 15.91 18.62 14.59
CA PHE A 504 16.65 19.52 13.69
C PHE A 504 15.70 20.34 12.82
N VAL A 505 14.72 19.70 12.17
CA VAL A 505 13.76 20.38 11.29
C VAL A 505 12.91 21.38 12.06
N LEU A 506 12.49 21.05 13.29
CA LEU A 506 11.70 21.96 14.14
C LEU A 506 12.56 23.00 14.87
N GLY A 507 13.88 23.05 14.64
CA GLY A 507 14.79 24.00 15.28
C GLY A 507 14.99 23.78 16.79
N ARG A 508 14.63 22.62 17.32
CA ARG A 508 14.81 22.24 18.73
C ARG A 508 16.24 21.85 19.05
N LYS A 509 16.97 21.34 18.03
CA LYS A 509 18.41 21.10 18.07
C LYS A 509 19.12 21.94 17.02
N PRO A 510 20.26 22.58 17.33
CA PRO A 510 21.02 23.31 16.35
C PRO A 510 21.73 22.35 15.39
N LEU A 511 21.75 22.66 14.10
CA LEU A 511 22.40 21.84 13.05
C LEU A 511 23.91 21.63 13.28
N SER A 512 24.55 22.43 14.13
CA SER A 512 25.93 22.21 14.58
C SER A 512 26.13 20.90 15.34
N GLU A 513 25.06 20.29 15.87
CA GLU A 513 25.08 19.00 16.56
C GLU A 513 24.91 17.80 15.62
N TRP A 514 24.78 18.02 14.31
CA TRP A 514 24.56 16.95 13.32
C TRP A 514 25.57 15.81 13.44
N ASP A 515 26.86 16.14 13.46
CA ASP A 515 27.92 15.12 13.46
C ASP A 515 27.89 14.31 14.77
N SER A 516 27.57 14.95 15.90
CA SER A 516 27.37 14.27 17.19
C SER A 516 26.11 13.40 17.22
N PHE A 517 25.06 13.81 16.51
CA PHE A 517 23.85 12.99 16.34
C PHE A 517 24.15 11.73 15.52
N ILE A 518 24.87 11.85 14.39
CA ILE A 518 25.29 10.68 13.60
C ILE A 518 26.17 9.75 14.43
N ASP A 519 27.13 10.31 15.16
CA ASP A 519 27.98 9.55 16.09
C ASP A 519 27.17 8.85 17.18
N GLY A 520 26.12 9.48 17.69
CA GLY A 520 25.28 8.91 18.75
C GLY A 520 24.47 7.68 18.34
N ILE A 521 24.28 7.44 17.03
CA ILE A 521 23.57 6.24 16.53
C ILE A 521 24.28 4.97 17.00
N LYS A 522 25.63 4.94 17.00
CA LYS A 522 26.42 3.78 17.42
C LYS A 522 26.25 3.41 18.90
N ASP A 523 25.86 4.38 19.72
CA ASP A 523 25.62 4.17 21.15
C ASP A 523 24.22 3.57 21.41
N ILE A 524 23.32 3.67 20.43
CA ILE A 524 21.93 3.18 20.50
C ILE A 524 21.73 1.87 19.74
N GLY A 525 22.42 1.70 18.62
CA GLY A 525 22.34 0.51 17.78
C GLY A 525 23.64 0.22 17.06
N ASP A 526 24.07 -1.04 17.09
CA ASP A 526 25.24 -1.53 16.38
C ASP A 526 24.92 -1.76 14.89
N ILE A 527 24.89 -0.67 14.12
CA ILE A 527 24.58 -0.71 12.69
C ILE A 527 25.64 -1.50 11.90
N ASP A 528 26.90 -1.48 12.35
CA ASP A 528 27.97 -2.26 11.72
C ASP A 528 27.67 -3.77 11.84
N ARG A 529 27.20 -4.21 13.01
CA ARG A 529 26.72 -5.60 13.20
C ARG A 529 25.53 -5.94 12.31
N VAL A 530 24.58 -5.02 12.14
CA VAL A 530 23.45 -5.22 11.21
C VAL A 530 23.96 -5.40 9.78
N LEU A 531 24.87 -4.53 9.32
CA LEU A 531 25.45 -4.63 7.98
C LEU A 531 26.28 -5.89 7.81
N GLU A 532 26.99 -6.36 8.84
CA GLU A 532 27.69 -7.65 8.83
C GLU A 532 26.72 -8.80 8.60
N ILE A 533 25.60 -8.85 9.35
CA ILE A 533 24.57 -9.87 9.19
C ILE A 533 23.99 -9.82 7.76
N TYR A 534 23.49 -8.67 7.33
CA TYR A 534 22.90 -8.49 5.99
C TYR A 534 23.83 -8.94 4.86
N ASN A 535 25.13 -8.62 4.96
CA ASN A 535 26.12 -8.95 3.92
C ASN A 535 26.74 -10.35 4.08
N SER A 536 26.42 -11.08 5.15
CA SER A 536 26.87 -12.47 5.35
C SER A 536 25.92 -13.51 4.76
N TYR A 537 24.67 -13.14 4.52
CA TYR A 537 23.63 -13.98 3.91
C TYR A 537 23.56 -13.74 2.39
N GLU A 538 23.08 -14.75 1.66
CA GLU A 538 22.79 -14.58 0.24
C GLU A 538 21.62 -13.60 0.07
N PRO A 539 21.81 -12.49 -0.68
CA PRO A 539 20.74 -11.54 -0.89
C PRO A 539 19.61 -12.17 -1.70
N GLY A 540 18.37 -11.76 -1.42
CA GLY A 540 17.21 -12.20 -2.17
C GLY A 540 17.29 -11.84 -3.67
N PRO A 541 16.32 -12.32 -4.47
CA PRO A 541 16.34 -12.10 -5.91
C PRO A 541 16.40 -10.60 -6.26
N SER A 542 17.18 -10.29 -7.29
CA SER A 542 17.24 -8.94 -7.83
C SER A 542 15.90 -8.57 -8.45
N ARG A 543 15.44 -7.35 -8.18
CA ARG A 543 14.25 -6.81 -8.81
C ARG A 543 14.62 -6.17 -10.15
N PRO A 544 13.71 -6.13 -11.14
CA PRO A 544 13.93 -5.39 -12.37
C PRO A 544 14.36 -3.94 -12.08
N THR A 545 15.38 -3.46 -12.78
CA THR A 545 15.78 -2.06 -12.72
C THR A 545 14.74 -1.18 -13.40
N GLN A 546 14.83 0.14 -13.22
CA GLN A 546 13.94 1.08 -13.91
C GLN A 546 13.96 0.96 -15.45
N PHE A 547 15.05 0.45 -16.02
CA PHE A 547 15.22 0.28 -17.47
C PHE A 547 14.62 -1.03 -18.01
N GLU A 548 14.26 -1.94 -17.12
CA GLU A 548 13.70 -3.27 -17.46
C GLU A 548 12.17 -3.31 -17.24
N ARG A 549 11.61 -2.23 -16.68
CA ARG A 549 10.19 -2.11 -16.34
C ARG A 549 9.40 -1.44 -17.45
N LYS A 550 8.11 -1.73 -17.45
CA LYS A 550 7.11 -0.98 -18.21
C LYS A 550 6.23 -0.25 -17.22
N TYR A 551 6.23 1.06 -17.31
CA TYR A 551 5.40 1.89 -16.46
C TYR A 551 4.01 2.08 -17.07
N ILE A 552 3.00 2.19 -16.21
CA ILE A 552 1.68 2.65 -16.63
C ILE A 552 1.81 3.99 -17.34
N ARG A 553 1.18 4.05 -18.51
CA ARG A 553 0.90 5.27 -19.27
C ARG A 553 -0.62 5.46 -19.27
N PRO A 554 -1.10 6.53 -18.63
CA PRO A 554 -2.53 6.82 -18.51
C PRO A 554 -3.32 7.05 -19.77
#